data_AF-A0A9E5N568-F1
#
_entry.id   AF-A0A9E5N568-F1
#
_cell.length_a   1.000
_cell.length_b   1.000
_cell.length_c   1.000
_cell.angle_alpha   90.00
_cell.angle_beta   90.00
_cell.angle_gamma   90.00
#
_symmetry.space_group_name_H-M   'P 1'
#
loop_
_entity.id
_entity.type
_entity.pdbx_description
1 polymer ?
#
loop_
_entity_poly.entity_id
_entity_poly.type
_entity_poly.pdbx_seq_one_letter_code
_entity_poly.pdbx_strand_id
1 'polypeptide(L)' 'AARDDVSFAAGCDTPFLRPALVKGLLDMAEGYDAVVPMAKDGLHPLCGIYSRACVEQIRQTLESGNRRV' A
#
# COMPACT_ATOMS: atom_id res chain seq x y z
N ALA A 1 -13.89 5.30 -6.08
CA ALA A 1 -13.14 4.95 -4.87
C ALA A 1 -13.23 3.44 -4.64
N ALA A 2 -12.26 2.85 -3.93
CA ALA A 2 -12.28 1.44 -3.56
C ALA A 2 -13.50 1.10 -2.68
N ARG A 3 -14.09 -0.07 -2.91
CA ARG A 3 -15.33 -0.51 -2.26
C ARG A 3 -15.09 -1.40 -1.05
N ASP A 4 -13.97 -2.11 -1.04
CA ASP A 4 -13.57 -3.03 0.02
C ASP A 4 -12.80 -2.32 1.15
N ASP A 5 -12.64 -3.00 2.28
CA ASP A 5 -11.91 -2.45 3.43
C ASP A 5 -10.39 -2.45 3.23
N VAL A 6 -9.89 -3.31 2.36
CA VAL A 6 -8.48 -3.39 1.98
C VAL A 6 -8.36 -3.28 0.46
N SER A 7 -7.30 -2.61 0.01
CA SER A 7 -7.01 -2.41 -1.40
C SER A 7 -5.54 -2.61 -1.68
N PHE A 8 -5.26 -3.27 -2.79
CA PHE A 8 -3.92 -3.32 -3.36
C PHE A 8 -3.68 -2.06 -4.20
N ALA A 9 -2.56 -1.37 -3.97
CA ALA A 9 -2.12 -0.23 -4.75
C ALA A 9 -0.74 -0.52 -5.35
N ALA A 10 -0.58 -0.21 -6.64
CA ALA A 10 0.67 -0.34 -7.38
C ALA A 10 0.95 0.93 -8.20
N GLY A 11 2.22 1.31 -8.33
CA GLY A 11 2.69 2.31 -9.28
C GLY A 11 2.47 1.83 -10.73
N CYS A 12 2.27 2.76 -11.66
CA CYS A 12 2.09 2.43 -13.08
C CYS A 12 3.37 1.86 -13.73
N ASP A 13 4.50 1.96 -13.05
CA ASP A 13 5.85 1.56 -13.45
C ASP A 13 6.27 0.18 -12.91
N THR A 14 5.34 -0.64 -12.41
CA THR A 14 5.61 -2.01 -11.94
C THR A 14 5.18 -3.10 -12.94
N PRO A 15 5.82 -3.25 -14.12
CA PRO A 15 5.37 -4.18 -15.18
C PRO A 15 5.59 -5.66 -14.84
N PHE A 16 6.45 -5.97 -13.88
CA PHE A 16 6.80 -7.34 -13.48
C PHE A 16 6.11 -7.80 -12.18
N LEU A 17 4.99 -7.18 -11.83
CA LEU A 17 4.22 -7.54 -10.63
C LEU A 17 3.77 -9.00 -10.70
N ARG A 18 4.04 -9.76 -9.63
CA ARG A 18 3.69 -11.18 -9.53
C ARG A 18 2.42 -11.35 -8.71
N PRO A 19 1.38 -12.06 -9.19
CA PRO A 19 0.16 -12.31 -8.41
C PRO A 19 0.44 -12.98 -7.05
N ALA A 20 1.45 -13.85 -6.98
CA ALA A 20 1.87 -14.49 -5.73
C ALA A 20 2.36 -13.49 -4.68
N LEU A 21 2.99 -12.38 -5.10
CA LEU A 21 3.39 -11.31 -4.19
C LEU A 21 2.14 -10.63 -3.61
N VAL A 22 1.20 -10.24 -4.47
CA VAL A 22 -0.05 -9.57 -4.04
C VAL A 22 -0.83 -10.44 -3.06
N LYS A 23 -0.94 -11.75 -3.35
CA LYS A 23 -1.58 -12.71 -2.47
C LYS A 23 -0.87 -12.81 -1.11
N GLY A 24 0.46 -12.93 -1.11
CA GLY A 24 1.23 -12.97 0.13
C GLY A 24 1.08 -11.70 0.98
N LEU A 25 1.05 -10.52 0.34
CA LEU A 25 0.79 -9.26 1.05
C LEU A 25 -0.61 -9.22 1.65
N LEU A 26 -1.62 -9.72 0.92
CA LEU A 26 -3.00 -9.78 1.39
C LEU A 26 -3.17 -10.73 2.58
N ASP A 27 -2.53 -11.90 2.53
CA ASP A 27 -2.55 -12.89 3.61
C ASP A 27 -1.94 -12.33 4.92
N MET A 28 -1.06 -11.32 4.83
CA MET A 28 -0.47 -10.63 5.98
C MET A 28 -1.24 -9.37 6.43
N ALA A 29 -2.26 -8.93 5.69
CA ALA A 29 -2.89 -7.63 5.90
C ALA A 29 -3.86 -7.58 7.08
N GLU A 30 -4.29 -8.73 7.60
CA GLU A 30 -5.21 -8.79 8.72
C GLU A 30 -4.60 -8.12 9.97
N GLY A 31 -5.33 -7.14 10.54
CA GLY A 31 -4.89 -6.40 11.73
C GLY A 31 -3.87 -5.29 11.49
N TYR A 32 -3.48 -5.02 10.23
CA TYR A 32 -2.54 -3.96 9.89
C TYR A 32 -3.19 -2.89 9.01
N ASP A 33 -2.81 -1.63 9.24
CA ASP A 33 -3.28 -0.53 8.40
C ASP A 33 -2.66 -0.60 6.99
N ALA A 34 -1.39 -1.00 6.88
CA ALA A 34 -0.70 -1.16 5.62
C ALA A 34 0.34 -2.29 5.68
N VAL A 35 0.52 -3.00 4.57
CA VAL A 35 1.57 -4.00 4.37
C VAL A 35 2.29 -3.69 3.06
N VAL A 36 3.60 -3.42 3.17
CA VAL A 36 4.46 -3.03 2.05
C VAL A 36 5.66 -3.98 1.96
N PRO A 37 6.04 -4.43 0.75
CA PRO A 37 7.20 -5.26 0.56
C PRO A 37 8.48 -4.44 0.71
N MET A 38 9.50 -5.12 1.22
CA MET A 38 10.87 -4.63 1.29
C MET A 38 11.75 -5.49 0.38
N ALA A 39 12.56 -4.84 -0.45
CA ALA A 39 13.58 -5.48 -1.27
C ALA A 39 14.94 -4.83 -1.00
N LYS A 40 15.97 -5.23 -1.75
CA LYS A 40 17.36 -4.76 -1.53
C LYS A 40 17.53 -3.25 -1.71
N ASP A 41 16.67 -2.65 -2.54
CA ASP A 41 16.60 -1.22 -2.83
C ASP A 41 15.71 -0.44 -1.86
N GLY A 42 15.05 -1.13 -0.92
CA GLY A 42 14.30 -0.51 0.16
C GLY A 42 12.82 -0.90 0.19
N LEU A 43 12.02 -0.02 0.78
CA LEU A 43 10.56 -0.16 0.86
C LEU A 43 9.92 0.22 -0.47
N HIS A 44 8.89 -0.52 -0.85
CA HIS A 44 8.07 -0.24 -2.04
C HIS A 44 6.66 0.15 -1.61
N PRO A 45 6.44 1.35 -1.04
CA PRO A 45 5.13 1.77 -0.56
C PRO A 45 4.12 1.94 -1.70
N LEU A 46 4.58 2.25 -2.92
CA LEU A 46 3.72 2.25 -4.11
C LEU A 46 3.45 0.84 -4.65
N CYS A 47 3.61 -0.21 -3.84
CA CYS A 47 3.27 -1.59 -4.19
C CYS A 47 2.85 -2.32 -2.91
N GLY A 48 1.63 -2.10 -2.40
CA GLY A 48 1.25 -2.58 -1.07
C GLY A 48 -0.25 -2.76 -0.88
N ILE A 49 -0.61 -3.42 0.23
CA ILE A 49 -1.98 -3.50 0.71
C ILE A 49 -2.20 -2.38 1.71
N TYR A 50 -3.29 -1.63 1.54
CA TYR A 50 -3.69 -0.54 2.42
C TYR A 50 -5.14 -0.76 2.86
N SER A 51 -5.38 -0.64 4.15
CA SER A 51 -6.72 -0.62 4.71
C SER A 51 -7.36 0.75 4.53
N ARG A 52 -8.69 0.80 4.65
CA ARG A 52 -9.47 2.04 4.67
C ARG A 52 -9.08 2.97 5.83
N ALA A 53 -8.52 2.42 6.92
CA ALA A 53 -8.05 3.20 8.05
C ALA A 53 -6.88 4.13 7.69
N CYS A 54 -6.11 3.84 6.63
CA CYS A 54 -5.05 4.74 6.15
C CYS A 54 -5.57 6.07 5.58
N VAL A 55 -6.83 6.13 5.13
CA VAL A 55 -7.34 7.27 4.35
C VAL A 55 -7.23 8.58 5.13
N GLU A 56 -7.60 8.57 6.40
CA GLU A 56 -7.61 9.80 7.20
C GLU A 56 -6.18 10.28 7.52
N GLN A 57 -5.28 9.37 7.84
CA GLN A 57 -3.87 9.67 8.13
C GLN A 57 -3.15 10.17 6.87
N ILE A 58 -3.42 9.57 5.71
CA ILE A 58 -2.91 10.04 4.42
C ILE A 58 -3.46 11.44 4.13
N ARG A 59 -4.77 11.67 4.33
CA ARG A 59 -5.40 12.99 4.13
C ARG A 59 -4.74 14.06 4.99
N GLN A 60 -4.57 13.83 6.29
CA GLN A 60 -3.91 14.76 7.21
C GLN A 60 -2.46 15.04 6.81
N THR A 61 -1.72 14.01 6.40
CA THR A 61 -0.34 14.16 5.90
C THR A 61 -0.30 15.08 4.67
N LEU A 62 -1.20 14.87 3.70
CA LEU A 62 -1.30 15.71 2.52
C LEU A 62 -1.70 17.15 2.86
N GLU A 63 -2.64 17.34 3.79
CA GLU A 63 -3.12 18.66 4.24
C GLU A 63 -2.01 19.47 4.94
N SER A 64 -1.08 18.79 5.62
CA SER A 64 0.12 19.42 6.19
C SER A 64 1.17 19.80 5.14
N GLY A 65 0.93 19.52 3.86
CA GLY A 65 1.88 19.76 2.76
C GLY A 65 2.99 18.72 2.63
N ASN A 66 2.97 17.66 3.47
CA ASN A 66 3.92 16.57 3.39
C ASN A 66 3.54 15.62 2.25
N ARG A 67 4.48 15.40 1.32
CA ARG A 67 4.34 14.54 0.14
C ARG A 67 5.36 13.41 0.10
N ARG A 68 6.05 13.16 1.21
CA ARG A 68 6.96 12.04 1.32
C ARG A 68 6.15 10.76 1.48
N VAL A 69 6.60 9.74 0.76
CA VAL A 69 6.14 8.36 0.88
C VAL A 69 7.28 7.55 1.48
#